data_AF-A0A8J7G2Y4-F1
#
_entry.id   AF-A0A8J7G2Y4-F1
#
_cell.length_a   1.000
_cell.length_b   1.000
_cell.length_c   1.000
_cell.angle_alpha   90.00
_cell.angle_beta   90.00
_cell.angle_gamma   90.00
#
_symmetry.space_group_name_H-M   'P 1'
#
loop_
_entity.id
_entity.type
_entity.pdbx_description
1 polymer ?
#
loop_
_entity_poly.entity_id
_entity_poly.type
_entity_poly.pdbx_seq_one_letter_code
_entity_poly.pdbx_strand_id
1 'polypeptide(L)'
;MEPEVKNETLNSENVTVKIDTPGSITTIDSSDSAGNEQWREIGAKISDFLADLPAYLSDFFGEYKRPILTISLIIGALIAVKLLLAVLGAINDLPLFSSLFELIGMGYSAWFIWRYLLKASTREQLANEFTSLREQVLGK
;
A
#
# COMPACT_ATOMS: atom_id res chain seq x y z
N MET A 1 -46.04 -55.09 45.76
CA MET A 1 -45.24 -55.53 44.61
C MET A 1 -44.29 -54.39 44.31
N GLU A 2 -43.09 -54.44 44.88
CA GLU A 2 -42.00 -53.48 44.63
C GLU A 2 -41.26 -53.88 43.35
N PRO A 3 -40.95 -52.94 42.44
CA PRO A 3 -40.02 -53.19 41.34
C PRO A 3 -38.61 -52.64 41.63
N GLU A 4 -37.61 -53.53 41.56
CA GLU A 4 -36.19 -53.19 41.44
C GLU A 4 -35.91 -52.42 40.13
N VAL A 5 -35.14 -51.32 40.21
CA VAL A 5 -34.53 -50.70 39.03
C VAL A 5 -33.03 -50.52 39.23
N LYS A 6 -32.35 -51.42 38.53
CA LYS A 6 -30.95 -51.56 38.09
C LYS A 6 -30.16 -50.24 37.93
N ASN A 7 -28.93 -50.29 38.41
CA ASN A 7 -27.95 -49.20 38.41
C ASN A 7 -27.27 -49.08 37.03
N GLU A 8 -27.33 -47.90 36.41
CA GLU A 8 -26.58 -47.59 35.18
C GLU A 8 -25.39 -46.68 35.53
N THR A 9 -24.20 -47.26 35.51
CA THR A 9 -22.91 -46.57 35.57
C THR A 9 -22.62 -45.88 34.24
N LEU A 10 -22.42 -44.56 34.27
CA LEU A 10 -21.93 -43.79 33.13
C LEU A 10 -20.52 -44.23 32.71
N ASN A 11 -20.43 -44.64 31.45
CA ASN A 11 -19.23 -45.00 30.72
C ASN A 11 -18.29 -43.78 30.59
N SER A 12 -17.18 -43.77 31.32
CA SER A 12 -16.09 -42.81 31.09
C SER A 12 -15.04 -43.49 30.22
N GLU A 13 -15.20 -43.36 28.92
CA GLU A 13 -14.23 -43.81 27.93
C GLU A 13 -12.93 -43.01 28.09
N ASN A 14 -11.84 -43.77 28.19
CA ASN A 14 -10.46 -43.35 28.32
C ASN A 14 -10.02 -42.43 27.16
N VAL A 15 -9.72 -41.16 27.44
CA VAL A 15 -8.82 -40.34 26.60
C VAL A 15 -7.49 -40.18 27.34
N THR A 16 -6.62 -41.16 27.15
CA THR A 16 -5.21 -41.09 27.54
C THR A 16 -4.55 -40.03 26.66
N VAL A 17 -4.41 -38.83 27.20
CA VAL A 17 -3.51 -37.81 26.65
C VAL A 17 -2.09 -38.35 26.86
N LYS A 18 -1.42 -38.78 25.78
CA LYS A 18 0.01 -39.07 25.80
C LYS A 18 0.77 -37.75 25.99
N ILE A 19 1.20 -37.47 27.21
CA ILE A 19 2.02 -36.30 27.57
C ILE A 19 3.51 -36.68 27.47
N ASP A 20 3.92 -37.28 26.36
CA ASP A 20 5.32 -37.61 26.09
C ASP A 20 5.88 -36.68 25.01
N THR A 21 5.67 -35.38 25.16
CA THR A 21 6.56 -34.33 24.65
C THR A 21 6.25 -33.07 25.44
N PRO A 22 6.99 -32.77 26.51
CA PRO A 22 6.85 -31.52 27.24
C PRO A 22 7.12 -30.37 26.26
N GLY A 23 6.06 -29.64 25.94
CA GLY A 23 6.15 -28.39 25.20
C GLY A 23 7.09 -27.44 25.94
N SER A 24 8.05 -26.89 25.21
CA SER A 24 8.95 -25.85 25.70
C SER A 24 8.14 -24.57 25.96
N ILE A 25 7.66 -24.43 27.20
CA ILE A 25 7.40 -23.12 27.78
C ILE A 25 8.65 -22.79 28.59
N THR A 26 9.61 -22.11 27.96
CA THR A 26 10.85 -21.73 28.65
C THR A 26 10.51 -20.61 29.65
N THR A 27 10.45 -20.98 30.93
CA THR A 27 10.64 -20.03 32.02
C THR A 27 12.12 -19.67 32.04
N ILE A 28 12.42 -18.40 31.80
CA ILE A 28 13.76 -17.84 32.01
C ILE A 28 13.99 -17.82 33.52
N ASP A 29 14.43 -18.95 34.07
CA ASP A 29 14.94 -19.03 35.44
C ASP A 29 16.46 -19.14 35.36
N SER A 30 17.13 -18.08 35.79
CA SER A 30 18.58 -17.93 35.73
C SER A 30 19.23 -18.82 36.79
N SER A 31 19.51 -20.08 36.42
CA SER A 31 20.63 -20.82 37.00
C SER A 31 21.86 -20.54 36.12
N ASP A 32 22.75 -19.70 36.64
CA ASP A 32 23.86 -18.95 36.00
C ASP A 32 24.98 -19.77 35.31
N SER A 33 24.71 -20.94 34.73
CA SER A 33 25.72 -21.68 33.94
C SER A 33 25.21 -22.50 32.76
N ALA A 34 23.88 -22.67 32.57
CA ALA A 34 23.33 -23.34 31.38
C ALA A 34 22.55 -22.40 30.46
N GLY A 35 21.83 -21.41 31.01
CA GLY A 35 21.08 -20.42 30.22
C GLY A 35 22.01 -19.46 29.46
N ASN A 36 23.13 -19.09 30.06
CA ASN A 36 24.17 -18.27 29.43
C ASN A 36 24.75 -18.93 28.17
N GLU A 37 24.88 -20.26 28.11
CA GLU A 37 25.37 -20.97 26.93
C GLU A 37 24.33 -20.95 25.81
N GLN A 38 23.05 -21.18 26.12
CA GLN A 38 21.95 -21.16 25.15
C GLN A 38 21.67 -19.76 24.60
N TRP A 39 21.70 -18.72 25.45
CA TRP A 39 21.54 -17.33 25.02
C TRP A 39 22.71 -16.85 24.15
N ARG A 40 23.92 -17.35 24.41
CA ARG A 40 25.08 -17.09 23.56
C ARG A 40 24.97 -17.79 22.21
N GLU A 41 24.42 -19.00 22.16
CA GLU A 41 24.18 -19.71 20.89
C GLU A 41 23.08 -19.04 20.06
N ILE A 42 21.98 -18.60 20.70
CA ILE A 42 20.91 -17.85 20.04
C ILE A 42 21.44 -16.50 19.55
N GLY A 43 22.21 -15.80 20.38
CA GLY A 43 22.86 -14.55 19.99
C GLY A 43 23.83 -14.73 18.83
N ALA A 44 24.61 -15.82 18.82
CA ALA A 44 25.52 -16.14 17.73
C ALA A 44 24.75 -16.42 16.42
N LYS A 45 23.70 -17.24 16.45
CA LYS A 45 22.86 -17.51 15.27
C LYS A 45 22.16 -16.27 14.72
N ILE A 46 21.66 -15.40 15.59
CA ILE A 46 21.06 -14.12 15.18
C ILE A 46 22.14 -13.21 14.60
N SER A 47 23.32 -13.15 15.20
CA SER A 47 24.45 -12.35 14.72
C SER A 47 24.91 -12.80 13.34
N ASP A 48 25.04 -14.11 13.10
CA ASP A 48 25.43 -14.66 11.80
C ASP A 48 24.36 -14.35 10.74
N PHE A 49 23.08 -14.55 11.07
CA PHE A 49 21.98 -14.18 10.17
C PHE A 49 21.91 -12.67 9.89
N LEU A 50 22.19 -11.81 10.88
CA LEU A 50 22.23 -10.36 10.70
C LEU A 50 23.46 -9.89 9.93
N ALA A 51 24.59 -10.60 10.05
CA ALA A 51 25.79 -10.32 9.28
C ALA A 51 25.56 -10.57 7.79
N ASP A 52 24.75 -11.58 7.45
CA ASP A 52 24.37 -11.90 6.09
C ASP A 52 23.15 -11.10 5.58
N LEU A 53 22.35 -10.49 6.47
CA LEU A 53 21.21 -9.64 6.11
C LEU A 53 21.53 -8.59 5.03
N PRO A 54 22.59 -7.78 5.13
CA PRO A 54 22.92 -6.83 4.07
C PRO A 54 23.20 -7.50 2.72
N ALA A 55 23.78 -8.70 2.71
CA ALA A 55 24.01 -9.46 1.48
C ALA A 55 22.68 -9.94 0.88
N TYR A 56 21.80 -10.55 1.69
CA TYR A 56 20.46 -10.95 1.25
C TYR A 56 19.61 -9.77 0.77
N LEU A 57 19.67 -8.63 1.47
CA LEU A 57 18.92 -7.44 1.11
C LEU A 57 19.47 -6.82 -0.18
N SER A 58 20.80 -6.86 -0.38
CA SER A 58 21.45 -6.42 -1.61
C SER A 58 21.05 -7.29 -2.81
N ASP A 59 21.08 -8.62 -2.66
CA ASP A 59 20.70 -9.55 -3.72
C ASP A 59 19.21 -9.46 -4.05
N PHE A 60 18.35 -9.35 -3.03
CA PHE A 60 16.92 -9.14 -3.21
C PHE A 60 16.65 -7.81 -3.91
N PHE A 61 17.17 -6.69 -3.40
CA PHE A 61 16.96 -5.42 -4.09
C PHE A 61 17.55 -5.46 -5.49
N GLY A 62 18.70 -6.10 -5.72
CA GLY A 62 19.35 -6.30 -7.01
C GLY A 62 18.49 -7.02 -8.04
N GLU A 63 18.01 -8.21 -7.69
CA GLU A 63 17.21 -9.08 -8.57
C GLU A 63 15.81 -8.50 -8.78
N TYR A 64 15.21 -7.92 -7.74
CA TYR A 64 13.83 -7.45 -7.77
C TYR A 64 13.68 -5.95 -8.11
N LYS A 65 14.74 -5.22 -8.50
CA LYS A 65 14.64 -3.78 -8.85
C LYS A 65 13.52 -3.48 -9.82
N ARG A 66 13.44 -4.25 -10.91
CA ARG A 66 12.45 -4.06 -11.99
C ARG A 66 11.01 -4.29 -11.48
N PRO A 67 10.66 -5.46 -10.91
CA PRO A 67 9.30 -5.69 -10.41
C PRO A 67 8.94 -4.79 -9.22
N ILE A 68 9.85 -4.53 -8.29
CA ILE A 68 9.61 -3.60 -7.17
C ILE A 68 9.30 -2.21 -7.70
N LEU A 69 10.05 -1.73 -8.69
CA LEU A 69 9.79 -0.43 -9.30
C LEU A 69 8.40 -0.40 -9.97
N THR A 70 8.02 -1.45 -10.68
CA THR A 70 6.69 -1.53 -11.31
C THR A 70 5.58 -1.53 -10.27
N ILE A 71 5.68 -2.36 -9.22
CA ILE A 71 4.69 -2.41 -8.14
C ILE A 71 4.63 -1.08 -7.40
N SER A 72 5.79 -0.48 -7.10
CA SER A 72 5.89 0.84 -6.48
C SER A 72 5.28 1.92 -7.36
N LEU A 73 5.43 1.84 -8.68
CA LEU A 73 4.83 2.80 -9.63
C LEU A 73 3.31 2.63 -9.68
N ILE A 74 2.81 1.39 -9.66
CA ILE A 74 1.37 1.12 -9.59
C ILE A 74 0.80 1.67 -8.29
N ILE A 75 1.40 1.33 -7.14
CA ILE A 75 0.99 1.83 -5.83
C ILE A 75 1.06 3.37 -5.79
N GLY A 76 2.15 3.94 -6.30
CA GLY A 76 2.34 5.38 -6.41
C GLY A 76 1.25 6.04 -7.26
N ALA A 77 0.89 5.43 -8.40
CA ALA A 77 -0.20 5.90 -9.24
C ALA A 77 -1.54 5.85 -8.51
N LEU A 78 -1.83 4.77 -7.77
CA LEU A 78 -3.05 4.66 -6.95
C LEU A 78 -3.11 5.75 -5.88
N ILE A 79 -2.00 6.00 -5.18
CA ILE A 79 -1.90 7.07 -4.17
C ILE A 79 -2.08 8.43 -4.83
N ALA A 80 -1.47 8.67 -5.99
CA ALA A 80 -1.63 9.92 -6.73
C ALA A 80 -3.09 10.17 -7.14
N VAL A 81 -3.79 9.12 -7.62
CA VAL A 81 -5.23 9.21 -7.92
C VAL A 81 -6.02 9.53 -6.66
N LYS A 82 -5.75 8.84 -5.53
CA LYS A 82 -6.43 9.16 -4.26
C LYS A 82 -6.17 10.59 -3.79
N LEU A 83 -4.94 11.08 -3.94
CA LEU A 83 -4.59 12.45 -3.60
C LEU A 83 -5.33 13.44 -4.49
N LEU A 84 -5.41 13.18 -5.80
CA LEU A 84 -6.17 14.01 -6.73
C LEU A 84 -7.65 14.04 -6.37
N LEU A 85 -8.25 12.89 -6.05
CA LEU A 85 -9.63 12.81 -5.59
C LEU A 85 -9.84 13.54 -4.26
N ALA A 86 -8.89 13.47 -3.33
CA ALA A 86 -8.96 14.19 -2.06
C ALA A 86 -8.87 15.71 -2.25
N VAL A 87 -7.98 16.17 -3.14
CA VAL A 87 -7.88 17.58 -3.52
C VAL A 87 -9.18 18.04 -4.21
N LEU A 88 -9.71 17.23 -5.13
CA LEU A 88 -10.97 17.55 -5.81
C LEU A 88 -12.16 17.59 -4.83
N GLY A 89 -12.19 16.67 -3.86
CA GLY A 89 -13.16 16.69 -2.76
C GLY A 89 -13.05 17.96 -1.92
N ALA A 90 -11.83 18.31 -1.49
CA ALA A 90 -11.59 19.53 -0.71
C ALA A 90 -11.96 20.82 -1.48
N ILE A 91 -11.75 20.84 -2.80
CA ILE A 91 -12.20 21.93 -3.67
C ILE A 91 -13.73 21.96 -3.76
N ASN A 92 -14.37 20.80 -3.93
CA ASN A 92 -15.83 20.70 -4.02
C ASN A 92 -16.54 21.08 -2.70
N ASP A 93 -15.88 20.88 -1.56
CA ASP A 93 -16.37 21.31 -0.25
C ASP A 93 -16.33 22.84 -0.08
N LEU A 94 -15.61 23.57 -0.94
CA LEU A 94 -15.63 25.03 -0.97
C LEU A 94 -16.86 25.52 -1.77
N PRO A 95 -17.83 26.20 -1.12
CA PRO A 95 -19.10 26.56 -1.75
C PRO A 95 -18.99 27.57 -2.90
N LEU A 96 -17.81 28.18 -3.11
CA LEU A 96 -17.60 29.24 -4.10
C LEU A 96 -16.85 28.76 -5.35
N PHE A 97 -16.24 27.58 -5.33
CA PHE A 97 -15.31 27.18 -6.39
C PHE A 97 -16.01 26.91 -7.72
N SER A 98 -17.20 26.31 -7.68
CA SER A 98 -18.02 26.09 -8.87
C SER A 98 -18.35 27.41 -9.58
N SER A 99 -18.89 28.39 -8.85
CA SER A 99 -19.23 29.70 -9.41
C SER A 99 -18.01 30.51 -9.85
N LEU A 100 -16.87 30.37 -9.14
CA LEU A 100 -15.61 31.01 -9.55
C LEU A 100 -15.09 30.42 -10.86
N PHE A 101 -15.05 29.08 -11.00
CA PHE A 101 -14.63 28.45 -12.25
C PHE A 101 -15.58 28.77 -13.41
N GLU A 102 -16.89 28.85 -13.16
CA GLU A 102 -17.86 29.29 -14.16
C GLU A 102 -17.60 30.74 -14.60
N LEU A 103 -17.39 31.65 -13.65
CA LEU A 103 -17.09 33.04 -13.94
C LEU A 103 -15.76 33.20 -14.68
N ILE A 104 -14.72 32.48 -14.25
CA ILE A 104 -13.40 32.45 -14.89
C ILE A 104 -13.53 31.88 -16.31
N GLY A 105 -14.24 30.76 -16.47
CA GLY A 105 -14.48 30.11 -17.76
C GLY A 105 -15.24 30.99 -18.73
N MET A 106 -16.31 31.64 -18.28
CA MET A 106 -17.05 32.63 -19.07
C MET A 106 -16.20 33.86 -19.40
N GLY A 107 -15.43 34.38 -18.44
CA GLY A 107 -14.54 35.52 -18.65
C GLY A 107 -13.47 35.24 -19.71
N TYR A 108 -12.78 34.11 -19.58
CA TYR A 108 -11.77 33.68 -20.56
C TYR A 108 -12.40 33.35 -21.91
N SER A 109 -13.56 32.72 -21.94
CA SER A 109 -14.26 32.39 -23.19
C SER A 109 -14.70 33.66 -23.92
N ALA A 110 -15.31 34.63 -23.23
CA ALA A 110 -15.69 35.92 -23.80
C ALA A 110 -14.46 36.69 -24.30
N TRP A 111 -13.39 36.74 -23.49
CA TRP A 111 -12.13 37.38 -23.87
C TRP A 111 -11.48 36.69 -25.09
N PHE A 112 -11.47 35.36 -25.13
CA PHE A 112 -10.90 34.58 -26.22
C PHE A 112 -11.68 34.79 -27.53
N ILE A 113 -13.01 34.76 -27.47
CA ILE A 113 -13.87 35.01 -28.63
C ILE A 113 -13.58 36.41 -29.18
N TRP A 114 -13.59 37.41 -28.29
CA TRP A 114 -13.35 38.80 -28.68
C TRP A 114 -11.94 38.99 -29.28
N ARG A 115 -10.92 38.37 -28.66
CA ARG A 115 -9.52 38.55 -29.04
C ARG A 115 -9.10 37.78 -30.28
N TYR A 116 -9.63 36.58 -30.49
CA TYR A 116 -9.14 35.64 -31.51
C TYR A 116 -10.17 35.29 -32.59
N LEU A 117 -11.46 35.21 -32.27
CA LEU A 117 -12.47 34.70 -33.20
C LEU A 117 -13.15 35.79 -34.04
N LEU A 118 -13.22 37.05 -33.58
CA LEU A 118 -13.94 38.11 -34.32
C LEU A 118 -13.20 38.60 -35.57
N LYS A 119 -11.86 38.66 -35.53
CA LYS A 119 -11.05 39.23 -36.62
C LYS A 119 -10.42 38.15 -37.48
N ALA A 120 -10.48 38.31 -38.81
CA ALA A 120 -9.91 37.32 -39.74
C ALA A 120 -8.42 37.08 -39.50
N SER A 121 -7.63 38.14 -39.30
CA SER A 121 -6.19 38.04 -39.05
C SER A 121 -5.85 37.27 -37.78
N THR A 122 -6.68 37.38 -36.73
CA THR A 122 -6.44 36.68 -35.46
C THR A 122 -6.89 35.22 -35.50
N ARG A 123 -7.89 34.91 -36.33
CA ARG A 123 -8.29 33.52 -36.60
C ARG A 123 -7.21 32.76 -37.38
N GLU A 124 -6.62 33.41 -38.38
CA GLU A 124 -5.54 32.82 -39.18
C GLU A 124 -4.29 32.58 -38.32
N GLN A 125 -3.91 33.57 -37.50
CA GLN A 125 -2.84 33.42 -36.54
C GLN A 125 -3.08 32.24 -35.58
N LEU A 126 -4.28 32.14 -35.00
CA LEU A 126 -4.64 31.06 -34.09
C LEU A 126 -4.57 29.69 -34.78
N ALA A 127 -5.01 29.57 -36.04
CA ALA A 127 -4.93 28.32 -36.79
C ALA A 127 -3.48 27.89 -37.06
N ASN A 128 -2.62 28.84 -37.40
CA ASN A 128 -1.19 28.58 -37.61
C ASN A 128 -0.49 28.19 -36.31
N GLU A 129 -0.76 28.90 -35.21
CA GLU A 129 -0.25 28.57 -33.87
C GLU A 129 -0.73 27.18 -33.42
N PHE A 130 -2.00 26.86 -33.61
CA PHE A 130 -2.56 25.56 -33.28
C PHE A 130 -1.92 24.42 -34.09
N THR A 131 -1.69 24.66 -35.38
CA THR A 131 -0.99 23.70 -36.24
C THR A 131 0.43 23.47 -35.72
N SER A 132 1.21 24.53 -35.49
CA SER A 132 2.57 24.41 -34.96
C SER A 132 2.64 23.69 -33.61
N LEU A 133 1.70 23.95 -32.69
CA LEU A 133 1.63 23.23 -31.41
C LEU A 133 1.36 21.74 -31.60
N ARG A 134 0.46 21.41 -32.52
CA ARG A 134 0.15 20.02 -32.87
C ARG A 134 1.38 19.32 -33.45
N GLU A 135 2.11 19.98 -34.35
CA GLU A 135 3.34 19.43 -34.95
C GLU A 135 4.41 19.19 -33.88
N GLN A 136 4.57 20.11 -32.91
CA GLN A 136 5.52 19.97 -31.80
C GLN A 136 5.20 18.80 -30.86
N VAL A 137 3.91 18.59 -30.53
CA VAL A 137 3.50 17.54 -29.59
C VAL A 137 3.42 16.16 -30.26
N LEU A 138 2.99 16.11 -31.52
CA LEU A 138 2.77 14.86 -32.26
C LEU A 138 3.93 14.49 -33.19
N GLY A 139 4.90 15.38 -33.41
CA GLY A 139 6.10 15.14 -34.19
C GLY A 139 5.87 14.93 -35.69
N LYS A 140 4.83 15.54 -36.27
CA LYS A 140 4.52 15.51 -37.71
C LYS A 140 4.30 16.90 -38.23
#